data_AF-A0A7S2DE53-F1
#
_entry.id   AF-A0A7S2DE53-F1
#
_cell.length_a   1.000
_cell.length_b   1.000
_cell.length_c   1.000
_cell.angle_alpha   90.00
_cell.angle_beta   90.00
_cell.angle_gamma   90.00
#
_symmetry.space_group_name_H-M   'P 1'
#
loop_
_entity.id
_entity.type
_entity.pdbx_description
1 polymer ?
#
loop_
_entity_poly.entity_id
_entity_poly.type
_entity_poly.pdbx_seq_one_letter_code
_entity_poly.pdbx_strand_id
1 'polypeptide(L)'
;PWLQRWVLPFLKWQPRGRNLFIAAHAFVGLIPALVRVEALPVILLAQTVGGSLLPIIAWVLLICLNHPALVHAEPQSALLNGLMLPCVIIAIFLASTALTDNLIGRHVNGWTTTTTVAFALSIAVLGAIVLTFQLCFLRRSCHRRAAPRPEAKSARPPPLRSLWMLFLPHFEPPFTAERD
;
A
#
# COMPACT_ATOMS: atom_id res chain seq x y z
N PRO A 1 -12.34 1.74 -1.08
CA PRO A 1 -13.32 0.97 -0.27
C PRO A 1 -12.75 -0.27 0.45
N TRP A 2 -12.02 -1.18 -0.20
CA TRP A 2 -11.53 -2.41 0.46
C TRP A 2 -10.44 -2.14 1.53
N LEU A 3 -9.51 -1.22 1.25
CA LEU A 3 -8.39 -0.88 2.13
C LEU A 3 -8.87 -0.23 3.43
N GLN A 4 -9.86 0.68 3.34
CA GLN A 4 -10.47 1.26 4.54
C GLN A 4 -11.17 0.22 5.43
N ARG A 5 -11.72 -0.85 4.83
CA ARG A 5 -12.45 -1.86 5.61
C ARG A 5 -11.53 -2.77 6.41
N TRP A 6 -10.34 -3.05 5.89
CA TRP A 6 -9.40 -4.01 6.49
C TRP A 6 -8.23 -3.35 7.22
N VAL A 7 -7.74 -2.20 6.76
CA VAL A 7 -6.51 -1.57 7.30
C VAL A 7 -6.79 -0.61 8.46
N LEU A 8 -7.90 0.15 8.43
CA LEU A 8 -8.25 1.07 9.53
C LEU A 8 -8.53 0.38 10.88
N PRO A 9 -9.17 -0.81 10.93
CA PRO A 9 -9.29 -1.55 12.18
C PRO A 9 -7.93 -1.99 12.73
N PHE A 10 -6.99 -2.33 11.84
CA PHE A 10 -5.60 -2.67 12.21
C PHE A 10 -4.82 -1.45 12.73
N LEU A 11 -5.07 -0.26 12.16
CA LEU A 11 -4.42 0.99 12.57
C LEU A 11 -4.97 1.56 13.89
N LYS A 12 -6.22 1.26 14.26
CA LYS A 12 -6.73 1.52 15.61
C LYS A 12 -6.13 0.50 16.57
N TRP A 13 -4.85 0.66 16.85
CA TRP A 13 -4.07 -0.18 17.75
C TRP A 13 -4.58 -0.01 19.19
N GLN A 14 -5.67 -0.71 19.50
CA GLN A 14 -6.32 -0.69 20.81
C GLN A 14 -5.30 -1.10 21.90
N PRO A 15 -5.29 -0.46 23.08
CA PRO A 15 -4.33 -0.77 24.14
C PRO A 15 -4.31 -2.25 24.52
N ARG A 16 -5.48 -2.91 24.52
CA ARG A 16 -5.62 -4.35 24.78
C ARG A 16 -4.95 -5.21 23.70
N GLY A 17 -5.13 -4.86 22.43
CA GLY A 17 -4.49 -5.57 21.30
C GLY A 17 -2.97 -5.43 21.34
N ARG A 18 -2.45 -4.26 21.73
CA ARG A 18 -1.01 -4.04 21.94
C ARG A 18 -0.43 -4.98 22.98
N ASN A 19 -1.05 -5.01 24.16
CA ASN A 19 -0.55 -5.81 25.26
C ASN A 19 -0.60 -7.31 24.93
N LEU A 20 -1.68 -7.77 24.27
CA LEU A 20 -1.78 -9.15 23.80
C LEU A 20 -0.70 -9.49 22.77
N PHE A 21 -0.43 -8.60 21.81
CA PHE A 21 0.61 -8.79 20.80
C PHE A 21 2.00 -8.86 21.42
N ILE A 22 2.34 -7.93 22.33
CA ILE A 22 3.63 -7.93 23.04
C ILE A 22 3.77 -9.20 23.88
N ALA A 23 2.72 -9.59 24.61
CA ALA A 23 2.72 -10.80 25.42
C ALA A 23 2.90 -12.06 24.56
N ALA A 24 2.18 -12.18 23.45
CA ALA A 24 2.31 -13.28 22.51
C ALA A 24 3.74 -13.34 21.90
N HIS A 25 4.28 -12.19 21.50
CA HIS A 25 5.63 -12.11 20.95
C HIS A 25 6.70 -12.53 21.99
N ALA A 26 6.58 -12.05 23.23
CA ALA A 26 7.45 -12.47 24.33
C ALA A 26 7.32 -13.98 24.62
N PHE A 27 6.10 -14.52 24.57
CA PHE A 27 5.86 -15.94 24.81
C PHE A 27 6.47 -16.81 23.71
N VAL A 28 6.41 -16.39 22.44
CA VAL A 28 7.09 -17.09 21.33
C VAL A 28 8.61 -17.13 21.54
N GLY A 29 9.21 -16.06 22.06
CA GLY A 29 10.63 -16.03 22.42
C GLY A 29 10.98 -16.90 23.64
N LEU A 30 10.03 -17.15 24.54
CA LEU A 30 10.22 -17.95 25.75
C LEU A 30 10.26 -19.46 25.44
N ILE A 31 9.50 -19.94 24.44
CA ILE A 31 9.41 -21.36 24.09
C ILE A 31 10.80 -21.99 23.82
N PRO A 32 11.67 -21.43 22.95
CA PRO A 32 13.00 -21.99 22.71
C PRO A 32 13.87 -22.05 23.96
N ALA A 33 13.75 -21.06 24.86
CA ALA A 33 14.49 -21.03 26.12
C ALA A 33 14.06 -22.15 27.07
N LEU A 34 12.76 -22.44 27.14
CA LEU A 34 12.23 -23.55 27.96
C LEU A 34 12.64 -24.92 27.42
N VAL A 35 12.72 -25.07 26.10
CA VAL A 35 13.09 -26.32 25.42
C VAL A 35 14.62 -26.53 25.38
N ARG A 36 15.41 -25.58 25.90
CA ARG A 36 16.89 -25.60 25.86
C ARG A 36 17.45 -25.74 24.43
N VAL A 37 16.76 -25.17 23.45
CA VAL A 37 17.30 -25.08 22.09
C VAL A 37 18.48 -24.12 22.11
N GLU A 38 19.54 -24.42 21.36
CA GLU A 38 20.66 -23.50 21.19
C GLU A 38 20.14 -22.14 20.70
N ALA A 39 20.52 -21.05 21.36
CA ALA A 39 19.99 -19.72 21.06
C ALA A 39 20.38 -19.22 19.66
N LEU A 40 21.54 -19.65 19.15
CA LEU A 40 22.10 -19.19 17.88
C LEU A 40 21.19 -19.50 16.67
N PRO A 41 20.74 -20.76 16.42
CA PRO A 41 19.83 -21.04 15.30
C PRO A 41 18.48 -20.33 15.42
N VAL A 42 17.99 -20.11 16.64
CA VAL A 42 16.72 -19.39 16.89
C VAL A 42 16.84 -17.93 16.51
N ILE A 43 17.94 -17.27 16.91
CA ILE A 43 18.21 -15.87 16.58
C ILE A 43 18.39 -15.71 15.06
N LEU A 44 19.15 -16.59 14.42
CA LEU A 44 19.35 -16.57 12.97
C LEU A 44 18.04 -16.76 12.20
N LEU A 45 17.17 -17.67 12.66
CA LEU A 45 15.85 -17.87 12.07
C LEU A 45 14.97 -16.62 12.23
N ALA A 46 14.93 -16.04 13.44
CA ALA A 46 14.16 -14.84 13.71
C ALA A 46 14.64 -13.64 12.87
N GLN A 47 15.95 -13.46 12.73
CA GLN A 47 16.54 -12.45 11.86
C GLN A 47 16.23 -12.69 10.38
N THR A 48 16.21 -13.95 9.94
CA THR A 48 15.85 -14.30 8.55
C THR A 48 14.39 -13.95 8.28
N VAL A 49 13.48 -14.33 9.18
CA VAL A 49 12.05 -14.00 9.08
C VAL A 49 11.85 -12.47 9.12
N GLY A 50 12.44 -11.79 10.10
CA GLY A 50 12.36 -10.34 10.24
C GLY A 50 12.94 -9.60 9.03
N GLY A 51 14.10 -10.04 8.54
CA GLY A 51 14.74 -9.51 7.34
C GLY A 51 13.90 -9.71 6.08
N SER A 52 13.20 -10.84 5.96
CA SER A 52 12.29 -11.11 4.83
C SER A 52 11.00 -10.27 4.84
N LEU A 53 10.58 -9.79 6.00
CA LEU A 53 9.43 -8.89 6.14
C LEU A 53 9.74 -7.46 5.66
N LEU A 54 11.00 -7.01 5.77
CA LEU A 54 11.42 -5.68 5.35
C LEU A 54 11.10 -5.33 3.89
N PRO A 55 11.46 -6.14 2.88
CA PRO A 55 11.13 -5.82 1.49
C PRO A 55 9.61 -5.79 1.25
N ILE A 56 8.84 -6.61 1.96
CA ILE A 56 7.37 -6.61 1.86
C ILE A 56 6.80 -5.31 2.41
N ILE A 57 7.24 -4.89 3.60
CA ILE A 57 6.80 -3.64 4.22
C ILE A 57 7.23 -2.45 3.37
N ALA A 58 8.48 -2.43 2.89
CA ALA A 58 8.99 -1.37 2.04
C ALA A 58 8.21 -1.26 0.72
N TRP A 59 7.84 -2.40 0.12
CA TRP A 59 6.99 -2.43 -1.06
C TRP A 59 5.59 -1.87 -0.78
N VAL A 60 4.94 -2.30 0.30
CA VAL A 60 3.62 -1.78 0.69
C VAL A 60 3.67 -0.28 0.94
N LEU A 61 4.69 0.21 1.67
CA LEU A 61 4.89 1.64 1.92
C LEU A 61 5.08 2.41 0.61
N LEU A 62 5.88 1.89 -0.31
CA LEU A 62 6.12 2.50 -1.61
C LEU A 62 4.85 2.59 -2.46
N ILE A 63 3.96 1.59 -2.39
CA ILE A 63 2.61 1.68 -3.00
C ILE A 63 1.77 2.73 -2.29
N CYS A 64 1.73 2.71 -0.95
CA CYS A 64 0.93 3.63 -0.15
C CYS A 64 1.30 5.10 -0.42
N LEU A 65 2.59 5.42 -0.45
CA LEU A 65 3.12 6.77 -0.69
C LEU A 65 2.86 7.28 -2.12
N ASN A 66 2.66 6.37 -3.08
CA ASN A 66 2.38 6.73 -4.47
C ASN A 66 0.89 6.68 -4.83
N HIS A 67 0.03 6.21 -3.92
CA HIS A 67 -1.40 6.08 -4.19
C HIS A 67 -2.19 7.28 -3.63
N PRO A 68 -2.75 8.16 -4.48
CA PRO A 68 -3.39 9.41 -4.05
C PRO A 68 -4.66 9.21 -3.22
N ALA A 69 -5.27 8.01 -3.25
CA ALA A 69 -6.42 7.72 -2.40
C ALA A 69 -6.03 7.27 -0.98
N LEU A 70 -4.75 6.97 -0.71
CA LEU A 70 -4.27 6.53 0.60
C LEU A 70 -3.66 7.70 1.36
N VAL A 71 -2.72 8.40 0.70
CA VAL A 71 -2.12 9.62 1.22
C VAL A 71 -2.90 10.78 0.62
N HIS A 72 -3.61 11.55 1.43
CA HIS A 72 -4.38 12.74 1.01
C HIS A 72 -3.45 13.92 0.66
N ALA A 73 -2.25 13.64 0.17
CA ALA A 73 -1.21 14.59 -0.21
C ALA A 73 -0.75 14.28 -1.64
N GLU A 74 0.08 15.16 -2.19
CA GLU A 74 0.65 14.93 -3.51
C GLU A 74 1.50 13.65 -3.55
N PRO A 75 1.43 12.88 -4.66
CA PRO A 75 2.22 11.67 -4.81
C PRO A 75 3.71 11.98 -4.72
N GLN A 76 4.46 11.06 -4.12
CA GLN A 76 5.90 11.18 -3.95
C GLN A 76 6.62 11.47 -5.28
N SER A 77 7.61 12.36 -5.23
CA SER A 77 8.37 12.76 -6.42
C SER A 77 9.12 11.57 -7.03
N ALA A 78 9.29 11.60 -8.36
CA ALA A 78 10.00 10.55 -9.08
C ALA A 78 11.44 10.35 -8.59
N LEU A 79 12.08 11.43 -8.13
CA LEU A 79 13.43 11.39 -7.58
C LEU A 79 13.50 10.61 -6.25
N LEU A 80 12.57 10.86 -5.32
CA LEU A 80 12.49 10.12 -4.06
C LEU A 80 12.16 8.64 -4.30
N ASN A 81 11.27 8.34 -5.25
CA ASN A 81 11.01 6.95 -5.66
C ASN A 81 12.25 6.28 -6.25
N GLY A 82 13.03 7.02 -7.06
CA GLY A 82 14.31 6.55 -7.61
C GLY A 82 15.36 6.26 -6.53
N LEU A 83 15.37 7.03 -5.43
CA LEU A 83 16.25 6.80 -4.29
C LEU A 83 15.80 5.62 -3.41
N MET A 84 14.48 5.40 -3.26
CA MET A 84 13.96 4.26 -2.50
C MET A 84 14.14 2.93 -3.22
N LEU A 85 14.03 2.91 -4.55
CA LEU A 85 14.13 1.69 -5.36
C LEU A 85 15.39 0.85 -5.06
N PRO A 86 16.63 1.38 -5.08
CA PRO A 86 17.81 0.60 -4.77
C PRO A 86 17.80 0.07 -3.33
N CYS A 87 17.25 0.82 -2.36
CA CYS A 87 17.12 0.33 -0.98
C CYS A 87 16.21 -0.90 -0.90
N VAL A 88 15.08 -0.90 -1.61
CA VAL A 88 14.16 -2.05 -1.67
C VAL A 88 14.82 -3.23 -2.38
N ILE A 89 15.55 -2.98 -3.48
CA ILE A 89 16.26 -4.04 -4.22
C ILE A 89 17.34 -4.69 -3.34
N ILE A 90 18.13 -3.88 -2.62
CA ILE A 90 19.14 -4.39 -1.68
C ILE A 90 18.47 -5.21 -0.57
N ALA A 91 17.34 -4.74 -0.02
CA ALA A 91 16.59 -5.48 0.98
C ALA A 91 16.07 -6.83 0.44
N ILE A 92 15.55 -6.88 -0.79
CA ILE A 92 15.12 -8.12 -1.45
C ILE A 92 16.32 -9.06 -1.66
N PHE A 93 17.45 -8.54 -2.11
CA PHE A 93 18.67 -9.31 -2.32
C PHE A 93 19.18 -9.94 -1.02
N LEU A 94 19.28 -9.15 0.06
CA LEU A 94 19.72 -9.64 1.37
C LEU A 94 18.73 -10.66 1.95
N ALA A 95 17.43 -10.37 1.86
CA ALA A 95 16.38 -11.28 2.33
C ALA A 95 16.39 -12.61 1.58
N SER A 96 16.50 -12.59 0.25
CA SER A 96 16.55 -13.80 -0.57
C SER A 96 17.82 -14.61 -0.33
N THR A 97 18.97 -13.96 -0.14
CA THR A 97 20.23 -14.63 0.24
C THR A 97 20.06 -15.37 1.57
N ALA A 98 19.56 -14.69 2.60
CA ALA A 98 19.34 -15.29 3.93
C ALA A 98 18.30 -16.43 3.90
N LEU A 99 17.21 -16.26 3.15
CA LEU A 99 16.18 -17.29 2.99
C LEU A 99 16.72 -18.53 2.29
N THR A 100 17.41 -18.35 1.16
CA THR A 100 17.97 -19.46 0.38
C THR A 100 19.02 -20.22 1.17
N ASP A 101 19.90 -19.53 1.89
CA ASP A 101 20.92 -20.18 2.71
C ASP A 101 20.31 -21.00 3.86
N ASN A 102 19.32 -20.44 4.58
CA ASN A 102 18.69 -21.13 5.70
C ASN A 102 17.71 -22.24 5.29
N LEU A 103 16.99 -22.08 4.17
CA LEU A 103 15.97 -23.04 3.73
C LEU A 103 16.51 -24.09 2.79
N ILE A 104 17.29 -23.69 1.78
CA ILE A 104 17.74 -24.58 0.70
C ILE A 104 19.15 -25.09 0.98
N GLY A 105 20.06 -24.20 1.37
CA GLY A 105 21.46 -24.54 1.62
C GLY A 105 21.66 -25.65 2.66
N ARG A 106 20.77 -25.73 3.65
CA ARG A 106 20.80 -26.78 4.69
C ARG A 106 20.29 -28.14 4.23
N HIS A 107 19.47 -28.20 3.17
CA HIS A 107 18.80 -29.43 2.74
C HIS A 107 19.36 -30.02 1.44
N VAL A 108 20.06 -29.23 0.64
CA VAL A 108 20.57 -29.65 -0.67
C VAL A 108 22.08 -29.85 -0.63
N ASN A 109 22.52 -31.10 -0.75
CA ASN A 109 23.95 -31.43 -0.85
C ASN A 109 24.55 -30.80 -2.12
N GLY A 110 25.69 -30.13 -1.98
CA GLY A 110 26.35 -29.43 -3.08
C GLY A 110 25.86 -28.00 -3.32
N TRP A 111 24.96 -27.47 -2.46
CA TRP A 111 24.61 -26.05 -2.48
C TRP A 111 25.82 -25.21 -2.05
N THR A 112 26.27 -24.31 -2.93
CA THR A 112 27.42 -23.44 -2.68
C THR A 112 26.99 -22.00 -2.43
N THR A 113 27.84 -21.19 -1.81
CA THR A 113 27.61 -19.76 -1.65
C THR A 113 27.39 -19.07 -3.01
N THR A 114 28.11 -19.50 -4.05
CA THR A 114 27.96 -18.98 -5.41
C THR A 114 26.55 -19.24 -5.97
N THR A 115 25.99 -20.43 -5.73
CA THR A 115 24.61 -20.75 -6.14
C THR A 115 23.57 -19.94 -5.35
N THR A 116 23.79 -19.72 -4.05
CA THR A 116 22.93 -18.83 -3.23
C THR A 116 22.90 -17.41 -3.81
N VAL A 117 24.08 -16.84 -4.07
CA VAL A 117 24.21 -15.47 -4.58
C VAL A 117 23.59 -15.34 -5.98
N ALA A 118 23.81 -16.30 -6.86
CA ALA A 118 23.22 -16.28 -8.21
C ALA A 118 21.68 -16.33 -8.17
N PHE A 119 21.12 -17.16 -7.29
CA PHE A 119 19.68 -17.26 -7.10
C PHE A 119 19.09 -15.99 -6.48
N ALA A 120 19.71 -15.47 -5.43
CA ALA A 120 19.30 -14.23 -4.77
C ALA A 120 19.35 -13.03 -5.74
N LEU A 121 20.39 -12.95 -6.57
CA LEU A 121 20.53 -11.92 -7.59
C LEU A 121 19.41 -12.01 -8.63
N SER A 122 19.06 -13.21 -9.08
CA SER A 122 17.96 -13.43 -10.03
C SER A 122 16.61 -12.95 -9.46
N ILE A 123 16.35 -13.25 -8.17
CA ILE A 123 15.16 -12.75 -7.46
C ILE A 123 15.18 -11.23 -7.34
N ALA A 124 16.33 -10.63 -6.99
CA ALA A 124 16.45 -9.18 -6.85
C ALA A 124 16.21 -8.45 -8.19
N VAL A 125 16.74 -8.98 -9.29
CA VAL A 125 16.52 -8.43 -10.64
C VAL A 125 15.05 -8.55 -11.04
N LEU A 126 14.42 -9.71 -10.82
CA LEU A 126 12.98 -9.89 -11.10
C LEU A 126 12.13 -8.94 -10.25
N GLY A 127 12.45 -8.81 -8.96
CA GLY A 127 11.80 -7.88 -8.04
C GLY A 127 11.93 -6.43 -8.50
N ALA A 128 13.12 -6.02 -8.96
CA ALA A 128 13.37 -4.70 -9.52
C ALA A 128 12.50 -4.41 -10.76
N ILE A 129 12.39 -5.38 -11.67
CA ILE A 129 11.54 -5.27 -12.87
C ILE A 129 10.07 -5.09 -12.48
N VAL A 130 9.56 -5.92 -11.58
CA VAL A 130 8.17 -5.87 -11.11
C VAL A 130 7.89 -4.55 -10.40
N LEU A 131 8.75 -4.12 -9.48
CA LEU A 131 8.61 -2.85 -8.76
C LEU A 131 8.62 -1.65 -9.71
N THR A 132 9.56 -1.63 -10.66
CA THR A 132 9.66 -0.56 -11.66
C THR A 132 8.39 -0.51 -12.51
N PHE A 133 7.91 -1.67 -12.97
CA PHE A 133 6.68 -1.76 -13.75
C PHE A 133 5.47 -1.24 -12.96
N GLN A 134 5.34 -1.63 -11.68
CA GLN A 134 4.26 -1.14 -10.81
C GLN A 134 4.34 0.37 -10.59
N LEU A 135 5.52 0.92 -10.33
CA LEU A 135 5.73 2.37 -10.20
C LEU A 135 5.35 3.11 -11.49
N CYS A 136 5.77 2.59 -12.66
CA CYS A 136 5.37 3.14 -13.95
C CYS A 136 3.85 3.09 -14.16
N PHE A 137 3.21 1.98 -13.78
CA PHE A 137 1.76 1.81 -13.89
C PHE A 137 0.99 2.77 -12.97
N LEU A 138 1.43 2.91 -11.71
CA LEU A 138 0.85 3.84 -10.74
C LEU A 138 1.00 5.28 -11.23
N ARG A 139 2.19 5.65 -11.72
CA ARG A 139 2.44 7.00 -12.26
C ARG A 139 1.58 7.30 -13.47
N ARG A 140 1.44 6.36 -14.40
CA ARG A 140 0.53 6.50 -15.57
C ARG A 140 -0.92 6.64 -15.13
N SER A 141 -1.35 5.88 -14.12
CA SER A 141 -2.71 5.95 -13.57
C SER A 141 -3.01 7.31 -12.93
N CYS A 142 -2.03 7.88 -12.20
CA CYS A 142 -2.14 9.21 -11.63
C CYS A 142 -2.21 10.30 -12.70
N HIS A 143 -1.34 10.24 -13.71
CA HIS A 143 -1.36 11.21 -14.81
C HIS A 143 -2.68 11.18 -15.60
N ARG A 144 -3.27 9.99 -15.81
CA ARG A 144 -4.59 9.86 -16.45
C ARG A 144 -5.72 10.49 -15.63
N ARG A 145 -5.60 10.53 -14.30
CA ARG A 145 -6.59 11.17 -13.41
C ARG A 145 -6.39 12.68 -13.27
N ALA A 146 -5.14 13.15 -13.40
CA ALA A 146 -4.80 14.56 -13.33
C ALA A 146 -5.12 15.33 -14.62
N ALA A 147 -5.24 14.64 -15.76
CA ALA A 147 -5.73 15.26 -16.98
C ALA A 147 -7.11 15.86 -16.68
N PRO A 148 -7.32 17.17 -16.94
CA PRO A 148 -8.61 17.81 -16.71
C PRO A 148 -9.63 16.96 -17.46
N ARG A 149 -10.63 16.43 -16.74
CA ARG A 149 -11.80 15.88 -17.41
C ARG A 149 -12.22 16.97 -18.37
N PRO A 150 -12.27 16.73 -19.70
CA PRO A 150 -12.79 17.72 -20.62
C PRO A 150 -14.11 18.11 -20.00
N GLU A 151 -14.21 19.35 -19.52
CA GLU A 151 -15.42 19.85 -18.88
C GLU A 151 -16.51 19.40 -19.82
N ALA A 152 -17.32 18.44 -19.35
CA ALA A 152 -18.33 17.82 -20.18
C ALA A 152 -19.16 19.01 -20.60
N LYS A 153 -18.92 19.51 -21.84
CA LYS A 153 -19.30 20.86 -22.28
C LYS A 153 -20.68 21.01 -21.76
N SER A 154 -20.81 21.85 -20.71
CA SER A 154 -22.02 21.94 -19.91
C SER A 154 -23.13 21.92 -20.93
N ALA A 155 -23.85 20.80 -21.01
CA ALA A 155 -24.99 20.68 -21.87
C ALA A 155 -25.88 21.72 -21.25
N ARG A 156 -25.80 22.95 -21.79
CA ARG A 156 -26.48 24.11 -21.24
C ARG A 156 -27.89 23.57 -21.03
N PRO A 157 -28.41 23.57 -19.80
CA PRO A 157 -29.78 23.13 -19.61
C PRO A 157 -30.59 23.93 -20.64
N PRO A 158 -31.44 23.26 -21.45
CA PRO A 158 -32.24 23.96 -22.44
C PRO A 158 -32.87 25.16 -21.73
N PRO A 159 -32.84 26.36 -22.34
CA PRO A 159 -33.25 27.58 -21.65
C PRO A 159 -34.59 27.33 -20.96
N LEU A 160 -34.61 27.47 -19.63
CA LEU A 160 -35.78 27.23 -18.77
C LEU A 160 -37.02 28.06 -19.16
N ARG A 161 -36.95 28.89 -20.21
CA ARG A 161 -38.08 29.62 -20.79
C ARG A 161 -39.25 28.72 -21.22
N SER A 162 -39.05 27.44 -21.50
CA SER A 162 -40.17 26.54 -21.84
C SER A 162 -40.80 25.82 -20.65
N LEU A 163 -40.14 25.79 -19.48
CA LEU A 163 -40.64 25.07 -18.30
C LEU A 163 -41.51 25.95 -17.39
N TRP A 164 -41.36 27.28 -17.47
CA TRP A 164 -42.23 28.22 -16.76
C TRP A 164 -43.63 28.39 -17.39
N MET A 165 -43.88 27.91 -18.62
CA MET A 165 -45.22 27.95 -19.21
C MET A 165 -46.12 26.78 -18.76
N LEU A 166 -45.57 25.71 -18.18
CA LEU A 166 -46.36 24.55 -17.76
C LEU A 166 -46.75 24.55 -16.28
N PHE A 167 -46.24 25.51 -15.49
CA PHE A 167 -46.42 25.54 -14.03
C PHE A 167 -46.82 26.91 -13.46
N LEU A 168 -47.41 27.80 -14.28
CA LEU A 168 -48.11 28.96 -13.75
C LEU A 168 -49.60 28.62 -13.57
N PRO A 169 -50.04 28.22 -12.36
CA PRO A 169 -51.46 28.29 -12.03
C PRO A 169 -51.90 29.75 -12.16
N HIS A 170 -53.06 29.92 -12.77
CA HIS A 170 -53.78 31.17 -12.92
C HIS A 170 -53.91 31.84 -11.54
N PHE A 171 -53.02 32.78 -11.22
CA PHE A 171 -53.14 33.61 -10.04
C PHE A 171 -54.17 34.70 -10.36
N GLU A 172 -55.41 34.48 -9.96
CA GLU A 172 -56.39 35.56 -9.85
C GLU A 172 -55.89 36.55 -8.78
N PRO A 173 -55.75 37.84 -9.08
CA PRO A 173 -55.42 38.83 -8.07
C PRO A 173 -56.64 39.02 -7.15
N PRO A 174 -56.52 38.83 -5.83
CA PRO A 174 -57.59 39.18 -4.92
C PRO A 174 -57.69 40.70 -4.82
N PHE A 175 -58.84 41.20 -5.29
CA PHE A 175 -59.62 42.31 -4.77
C PHE A 175 -58.87 43.38 -3.96
N THR A 176 -58.77 44.55 -4.58
CA THR A 176 -58.70 45.85 -3.92
C THR A 176 -59.82 46.00 -2.88
N ALA A 177 -59.45 46.14 -1.62
CA ALA A 177 -60.34 46.63 -0.57
C ALA A 177 -59.65 47.80 0.15
N GLU A 178 -59.90 48.97 -0.42
CA GLU A 178 -60.28 50.22 0.25
C GLU A 178 -60.58 50.10 1.76
N ARG A 179 -59.87 50.86 2.60
CA ARG A 179 -60.45 51.69 3.69
C ARG A 179 -59.38 52.51 4.42
N ASP A 180 -59.63 53.82 4.38
CA ASP A 180 -59.37 54.88 5.37
C ASP A 180 -57.95 55.19 5.84
#